data_AF-A0A2V7IY88-F1
#
_entry.id   AF-A0A2V7IY88-F1
#
_cell.length_a   1.000
_cell.length_b   1.000
_cell.length_c   1.000
_cell.angle_alpha   90.00
_cell.angle_beta   90.00
_cell.angle_gamma   90.00
#
_symmetry.space_group_name_H-M   'P 1'
#
loop_
_entity.id
_entity.type
_entity.pdbx_description
1 polymer ?
#
loop_
_entity_poly.entity_id
_entity_poly.type
_entity_poly.pdbx_seq_one_letter_code
_entity_poly.pdbx_strand_id
1 'polypeptide(L)'
;MFERLRDALRAALDAATPPGNLRDLARQMREAVVEAKVSVQETREAVSRAGGELAVERQRLADAERRGRLAAEIQDQETVAVAGRFAAKHRERVGVLERKLAALNDELALYERELADMQAQLARVERDRPLTEAERSAERAWRDLQEAGGVRPGGGTDLQDELLKSDLDRTAREAAADQQLRELKKKMKKD
;
A
#
# COMPACT_ATOMS: atom_id res chain seq x y z
N MET A 1 6.53 -17.42 -28.90
CA MET A 1 6.36 -18.31 -27.73
C MET A 1 5.13 -17.90 -26.89
N PHE A 2 4.94 -16.61 -26.59
CA PHE A 2 3.78 -16.08 -25.87
C PHE A 2 2.41 -16.25 -26.56
N GLU A 3 2.34 -16.23 -27.90
CA GLU A 3 1.05 -16.39 -28.60
C GLU A 3 0.54 -17.83 -28.57
N ARG A 4 1.40 -18.84 -28.74
CA ARG A 4 1.02 -20.26 -28.56
C ARG A 4 0.62 -20.58 -27.12
N LEU A 5 1.18 -19.88 -26.13
CA LEU A 5 0.76 -20.01 -24.72
C LEU A 5 -0.60 -19.33 -24.48
N ARG A 6 -0.84 -18.16 -25.10
CA ARG A 6 -2.11 -17.44 -25.03
C ARG A 6 -3.25 -18.19 -25.70
N ASP A 7 -2.98 -18.82 -26.85
CA ASP A 7 -3.97 -19.62 -27.59
C ASP A 7 -4.24 -20.96 -26.91
N ALA A 8 -3.22 -21.59 -26.30
CA ALA A 8 -3.40 -22.76 -25.45
C ALA A 8 -4.17 -22.43 -24.16
N LEU A 9 -3.95 -21.25 -23.58
CA LEU A 9 -4.69 -20.76 -22.42
C LEU A 9 -6.14 -20.43 -22.78
N ARG A 10 -6.40 -19.82 -23.94
CA ARG A 10 -7.77 -19.55 -24.43
C ARG A 10 -8.53 -20.81 -24.76
N ALA A 11 -7.91 -21.77 -25.43
CA ALA A 11 -8.51 -23.06 -25.72
C ALA A 11 -8.75 -23.90 -24.44
N ALA A 12 -7.90 -23.77 -23.42
CA ALA A 12 -8.11 -24.38 -22.11
C ALA A 12 -9.24 -23.69 -21.31
N LEU A 13 -9.40 -22.37 -21.45
CA LEU A 13 -10.49 -21.60 -20.84
C LEU A 13 -11.85 -21.87 -21.51
N ASP A 14 -11.87 -22.07 -22.84
CA ASP A 14 -13.10 -22.38 -23.59
C ASP A 14 -13.55 -23.84 -23.43
N ALA A 15 -12.61 -24.78 -23.22
CA ALA A 15 -12.92 -26.20 -23.08
C ALA A 15 -13.34 -26.63 -21.65
N ALA A 16 -13.20 -25.77 -20.64
CA ALA A 16 -13.27 -26.16 -19.23
C ALA A 16 -14.47 -25.63 -18.42
N THR A 17 -15.59 -25.17 -19.02
CA THR A 17 -16.69 -24.64 -18.18
C THR A 17 -18.12 -24.83 -18.72
N PRO A 18 -18.86 -25.83 -18.22
CA PRO A 18 -20.18 -25.62 -17.60
C PRO A 18 -19.99 -24.89 -16.25
N PRO A 19 -20.95 -24.05 -15.78
CA PRO A 19 -20.69 -23.05 -14.74
C PRO A 19 -20.55 -23.69 -13.35
N GLY A 20 -19.31 -24.04 -13.00
CA GLY A 20 -18.88 -24.28 -11.62
C GLY A 20 -17.62 -23.46 -11.40
N ASN A 21 -17.57 -22.42 -10.58
CA ASN A 21 -18.52 -21.90 -9.60
C ASN A 21 -18.07 -20.44 -9.42
N LEU A 22 -18.85 -19.44 -9.88
CA LEU A 22 -18.45 -18.02 -9.83
C LEU A 22 -18.02 -17.56 -8.42
N ARG A 23 -18.47 -18.28 -7.38
CA ARG A 23 -18.02 -18.14 -5.99
C ARG A 23 -16.57 -18.52 -5.74
N ASP A 24 -16.10 -19.61 -6.32
CA ASP A 24 -14.71 -20.04 -6.18
C ASP A 24 -13.77 -19.07 -6.90
N LEU A 25 -14.20 -18.57 -8.07
CA LEU A 25 -13.52 -17.49 -8.78
C LEU A 25 -13.46 -16.21 -7.94
N ALA A 26 -14.59 -15.74 -7.40
CA ALA A 26 -14.64 -14.56 -6.54
C ALA A 26 -13.77 -14.73 -5.27
N ARG A 27 -13.71 -15.93 -4.70
CA ARG A 27 -12.82 -16.24 -3.57
C ARG A 27 -11.35 -16.11 -3.95
N GLN A 28 -10.93 -16.69 -5.07
CA GLN A 28 -9.55 -16.58 -5.57
C GLN A 28 -9.19 -15.12 -5.89
N MET A 29 -10.11 -14.35 -6.48
CA MET A 29 -9.90 -12.93 -6.76
C MET A 29 -9.75 -12.11 -5.48
N ARG A 30 -10.52 -12.41 -4.42
CA ARG A 30 -10.33 -11.78 -3.11
C ARG A 30 -8.97 -12.08 -2.51
N GLU A 31 -8.52 -13.32 -2.58
CA GLU A 31 -7.19 -13.73 -2.12
C GLU A 31 -6.09 -12.98 -2.86
N ALA A 32 -6.16 -12.93 -4.19
CA ALA A 32 -5.21 -12.17 -5.03
C ALA A 32 -5.23 -10.65 -4.71
N VAL A 33 -6.41 -10.06 -4.47
CA VAL A 33 -6.53 -8.64 -4.06
C VAL A 33 -5.89 -8.41 -2.70
N VAL A 34 -6.03 -9.33 -1.75
CA VAL A 34 -5.39 -9.23 -0.44
C VAL A 34 -3.86 -9.30 -0.58
N GLU A 35 -3.35 -10.25 -1.37
CA GLU A 35 -1.92 -10.35 -1.67
C GLU A 35 -1.38 -9.08 -2.33
N ALA A 36 -2.06 -8.56 -3.35
CA ALA A 36 -1.69 -7.30 -4.01
C ALA A 36 -1.70 -6.10 -3.05
N LYS A 37 -2.66 -6.03 -2.11
CA LYS A 37 -2.66 -4.99 -1.06
C LYS A 37 -1.42 -5.09 -0.17
N VAL A 38 -0.99 -6.30 0.19
CA VAL A 38 0.23 -6.49 0.99
C VAL A 38 1.45 -6.00 0.20
N SER A 39 1.60 -6.39 -1.07
CA SER A 39 2.71 -5.95 -1.92
C SER A 39 2.76 -4.42 -2.11
N VAL A 40 1.61 -3.76 -2.25
CA VAL A 40 1.53 -2.28 -2.27
C VAL A 40 2.04 -1.69 -0.97
N GLN A 41 1.66 -2.23 0.19
CA GLN A 41 2.14 -1.72 1.49
C GLN A 41 3.63 -1.95 1.68
N GLU A 42 4.14 -3.13 1.35
CA GLU A 42 5.58 -3.43 1.40
C GLU A 42 6.39 -2.47 0.52
N THR A 43 5.88 -2.15 -0.67
CA THR A 43 6.51 -1.21 -1.59
C THR A 43 6.48 0.22 -1.05
N ARG A 44 5.36 0.66 -0.43
CA ARG A 44 5.28 1.96 0.25
C ARG A 44 6.29 2.07 1.40
N GLU A 45 6.46 1.01 2.19
CA GLU A 45 7.46 0.96 3.24
C GLU A 45 8.88 1.00 2.67
N ALA A 46 9.14 0.31 1.55
CA ALA A 46 10.41 0.36 0.84
C ALA A 46 10.72 1.78 0.32
N VAL A 47 9.74 2.48 -0.26
CA VAL A 47 9.85 3.89 -0.68
C VAL A 47 10.21 4.78 0.51
N SER A 48 9.48 4.64 1.63
CA SER A 48 9.73 5.42 2.85
C SER A 48 11.14 5.20 3.39
N ARG A 49 11.58 3.95 3.50
CA ARG A 49 12.94 3.59 3.93
C ARG A 49 14.01 4.17 3.00
N ALA A 50 13.85 3.99 1.69
CA ALA A 50 14.79 4.52 0.70
C ALA A 50 14.86 6.06 0.73
N GLY A 51 13.73 6.73 0.94
CA GLY A 51 13.67 8.18 1.14
C GLY A 51 14.42 8.63 2.40
N GLY A 52 14.27 7.90 3.50
CA GLY A 52 15.02 8.14 4.74
C GLY A 52 16.53 7.95 4.57
N GLU A 53 16.94 6.85 3.92
CA GLU A 53 18.35 6.59 3.58
C GLU A 53 18.95 7.70 2.71
N LEU A 54 18.21 8.15 1.69
CA LEU A 54 18.62 9.25 0.81
C LEU A 54 18.79 10.56 1.58
N ALA A 55 17.88 10.88 2.49
CA ALA A 55 17.97 12.10 3.31
C ALA A 55 19.22 12.08 4.21
N VAL A 56 19.49 10.96 4.88
CA VAL A 56 20.69 10.78 5.71
C VAL A 56 21.97 10.91 4.87
N GLU A 57 22.00 10.31 3.68
CA GLU A 57 23.18 10.35 2.82
C GLU A 57 23.44 11.74 2.24
N ARG A 58 22.38 12.49 1.86
CA ARG A 58 22.49 13.89 1.47
C ARG A 58 23.03 14.76 2.59
N GLN A 59 22.63 14.51 3.84
CA GLN A 59 23.18 15.22 4.99
C GLN A 59 24.68 14.93 5.16
N ARG A 60 25.12 13.67 5.01
CA ARG A 60 26.54 13.30 5.07
C ARG A 60 27.36 13.97 3.96
N LEU A 61 26.81 14.05 2.75
CA LEU A 61 27.42 14.79 1.65
C LEU A 61 27.63 16.26 2.02
N ALA A 62 26.57 16.92 2.50
CA ALA A 62 26.62 18.32 2.91
C ALA A 62 27.62 18.56 4.06
N ASP A 63 27.71 17.63 5.00
CA ASP A 63 28.69 17.67 6.09
C ASP A 63 30.13 17.53 5.60
N ALA A 64 30.40 16.59 4.69
CA ALA A 64 31.73 16.41 4.10
C ALA A 64 32.15 17.66 3.32
N GLU A 65 31.26 18.21 2.49
CA GLU A 65 31.52 19.43 1.72
C GLU A 65 31.74 20.64 2.63
N ARG A 66 30.94 20.81 3.69
CA ARG A 66 31.14 21.89 4.66
C ARG A 66 32.49 21.78 5.37
N ARG A 67 32.85 20.58 5.83
CA ARG A 67 34.15 20.35 6.48
C ARG A 67 35.32 20.64 5.53
N GLY A 68 35.19 20.25 4.26
CA GLY A 68 36.18 20.59 3.24
C GLY A 68 36.34 22.10 3.04
N ARG A 69 35.24 22.86 3.03
CA ARG A 69 35.30 24.34 2.95
C ARG A 69 35.97 24.96 4.17
N LEU A 70 35.60 24.55 5.38
CA LEU A 70 36.20 25.05 6.62
C LEU A 70 37.70 24.72 6.70
N ALA A 71 38.11 23.54 6.26
CA ALA A 71 39.52 23.16 6.21
C ALA A 71 40.31 24.02 5.21
N ALA A 72 39.71 24.37 4.07
CA ALA A 72 40.34 25.24 3.09
C ALA A 72 40.58 26.66 3.65
N GLU A 73 39.65 27.19 4.46
CA GLU A 73 39.80 28.50 5.11
C GLU A 73 41.03 28.58 6.03
N ILE A 74 41.38 27.46 6.69
CA ILE A 74 42.57 27.35 7.56
C ILE A 74 43.78 26.74 6.86
N GLN A 75 43.72 26.56 5.54
CA GLN A 75 44.79 26.00 4.70
C GLN A 75 45.20 24.55 5.08
N ASP A 76 44.32 23.78 5.72
CA ASP A 76 44.53 22.35 5.99
C ASP A 76 44.25 21.52 4.73
N GLN A 77 45.28 21.37 3.89
CA GLN A 77 45.17 20.67 2.61
C GLN A 77 44.89 19.17 2.75
N GLU A 78 45.34 18.54 3.84
CA GLU A 78 45.08 17.12 4.08
C GLU A 78 43.60 16.89 4.32
N THR A 79 42.99 17.68 5.22
CA THR A 79 41.55 17.59 5.49
C THR A 79 40.72 17.96 4.26
N VAL A 80 41.12 18.95 3.46
CA VAL A 80 40.46 19.28 2.19
C VAL A 80 40.44 18.06 1.25
N ALA A 81 41.59 17.40 1.06
CA ALA A 81 41.68 16.23 0.20
C ALA A 81 40.84 15.05 0.72
N VAL A 82 40.86 14.80 2.02
CA VAL A 82 40.04 13.76 2.66
C VAL A 82 38.56 14.06 2.48
N ALA A 83 38.11 15.28 2.81
CA ALA A 83 36.72 15.71 2.67
C ALA A 83 36.23 15.58 1.22
N GLY A 84 37.06 15.94 0.24
CA GLY A 84 36.76 15.76 -1.19
C GLY A 84 36.51 14.30 -1.57
N ARG A 85 37.34 13.36 -1.08
CA ARG A 85 37.14 11.93 -1.32
C ARG A 85 35.84 11.41 -0.70
N PHE A 86 35.49 11.83 0.52
CA PHE A 86 34.23 11.44 1.15
C PHE A 86 33.03 12.05 0.43
N ALA A 87 33.09 13.32 0.04
CA ALA A 87 32.04 13.98 -0.71
C ALA A 87 31.79 13.29 -2.07
N ALA A 88 32.85 12.87 -2.78
CA ALA A 88 32.69 12.09 -4.01
C ALA A 88 31.92 10.78 -3.77
N LYS A 89 32.31 10.00 -2.76
CA LYS A 89 31.64 8.73 -2.39
C LYS A 89 30.17 8.95 -2.00
N HIS A 90 29.89 9.96 -1.19
CA HIS A 90 28.52 10.29 -0.78
C HIS A 90 27.68 10.74 -1.98
N ARG A 91 28.24 11.50 -2.93
CA ARG A 91 27.55 11.92 -4.15
C ARG A 91 27.19 10.74 -5.05
N GLU A 92 28.10 9.78 -5.23
CA GLU A 92 27.80 8.54 -5.94
C GLU A 92 26.66 7.76 -5.27
N ARG A 93 26.71 7.61 -3.94
CA ARG A 93 25.67 6.90 -3.18
C ARG A 93 24.33 7.62 -3.22
N VAL A 94 24.30 8.95 -3.13
CA VAL A 94 23.10 9.77 -3.35
C VAL A 94 22.50 9.46 -4.72
N GLY A 95 23.29 9.49 -5.79
CA GLY A 95 22.79 9.19 -7.14
C GLY A 95 22.23 7.77 -7.28
N VAL A 96 22.82 6.78 -6.62
CA VAL A 96 22.28 5.41 -6.58
C VAL A 96 20.94 5.37 -5.84
N LEU A 97 20.85 6.00 -4.66
CA LEU A 97 19.63 6.04 -3.86
C LEU A 97 18.50 6.81 -4.54
N GLU A 98 18.80 7.87 -5.28
CA GLU A 98 17.83 8.61 -6.09
C GLU A 98 17.23 7.73 -7.19
N ARG A 99 18.07 6.99 -7.93
CA ARG A 99 17.58 6.05 -8.95
C ARG A 99 16.76 4.91 -8.34
N LYS A 100 17.20 4.39 -7.19
CA LYS A 100 16.43 3.37 -6.44
C LYS A 100 15.06 3.91 -6.03
N LEU A 101 15.01 5.12 -5.48
CA LEU A 101 13.76 5.74 -5.06
C LEU A 101 12.82 6.01 -6.25
N ALA A 102 13.36 6.47 -7.39
CA ALA A 102 12.58 6.64 -8.61
C ALA A 102 11.97 5.31 -9.08
N ALA A 103 12.78 4.24 -9.17
CA ALA A 103 12.30 2.92 -9.57
C ALA A 103 11.21 2.37 -8.62
N LEU A 104 11.38 2.53 -7.30
CA LEU A 104 10.38 2.10 -6.32
C LEU A 104 9.07 2.89 -6.43
N ASN A 105 9.12 4.18 -6.76
CA ASN A 105 7.91 4.97 -6.98
C ASN A 105 7.19 4.54 -8.27
N ASP A 106 7.94 4.26 -9.34
CA ASP A 106 7.37 3.76 -10.60
C ASP A 106 6.70 2.39 -10.40
N GLU A 107 7.35 1.51 -9.64
CA GLU A 107 6.83 0.19 -9.26
C GLU A 107 5.58 0.31 -8.38
N LEU A 108 5.60 1.18 -7.36
CA LEU A 108 4.43 1.45 -6.53
C LEU A 108 3.25 1.93 -7.38
N ALA A 109 3.48 2.85 -8.31
CA ALA A 109 2.44 3.35 -9.19
C ALA A 109 1.87 2.25 -10.11
N LEU A 110 2.68 1.27 -10.50
CA LEU A 110 2.22 0.10 -11.24
C LEU A 110 1.32 -0.79 -10.37
N TYR A 111 1.79 -1.16 -9.18
CA TYR A 111 1.02 -2.02 -8.26
C TYR A 111 -0.29 -1.37 -7.81
N GLU A 112 -0.31 -0.06 -7.60
CA GLU A 112 -1.55 0.66 -7.26
C GLU A 112 -2.58 0.61 -8.41
N ARG A 113 -2.13 0.72 -9.66
CA ARG A 113 -3.02 0.56 -10.83
C ARG A 113 -3.52 -0.88 -10.97
N GLU A 114 -2.62 -1.86 -10.85
CA GLU A 114 -3.00 -3.28 -10.93
C GLU A 114 -3.98 -3.68 -9.83
N LEU A 115 -3.76 -3.21 -8.60
CA LEU A 115 -4.69 -3.42 -7.50
C LEU A 115 -6.07 -2.81 -7.80
N ALA A 116 -6.12 -1.59 -8.33
CA ALA A 116 -7.37 -0.95 -8.69
C ALA A 116 -8.12 -1.74 -9.79
N ASP A 117 -7.40 -2.24 -10.78
CA ASP A 117 -7.97 -3.09 -11.84
C ASP A 117 -8.51 -4.41 -11.27
N MET A 118 -7.76 -5.08 -10.39
CA MET A 118 -8.20 -6.32 -9.73
C MET A 118 -9.45 -6.09 -8.88
N GLN A 119 -9.51 -4.98 -8.14
CA GLN A 119 -10.69 -4.59 -7.36
C GLN A 119 -11.90 -4.33 -8.26
N ALA A 120 -11.70 -3.64 -9.39
CA ALA A 120 -12.77 -3.38 -10.35
C ALA A 120 -13.29 -4.68 -10.99
N GLN A 121 -12.41 -5.63 -11.30
CA GLN A 121 -12.80 -6.94 -11.81
C GLN A 121 -13.56 -7.75 -10.77
N LEU A 122 -13.09 -7.78 -9.52
CA LEU A 122 -13.75 -8.48 -8.42
C LEU A 122 -15.16 -7.92 -8.21
N ALA A 123 -15.32 -6.59 -8.19
CA ALA A 123 -16.61 -5.94 -8.03
C ALA A 123 -17.61 -6.30 -9.15
N ARG A 124 -17.13 -6.51 -10.39
CA ARG A 124 -17.98 -6.98 -11.50
C ARG A 124 -18.41 -8.42 -11.28
N VAL A 125 -17.47 -9.30 -10.95
CA VAL A 125 -17.77 -10.73 -10.70
C VAL A 125 -18.73 -10.91 -9.52
N GLU A 126 -18.59 -10.09 -8.47
CA GLU A 126 -19.49 -10.15 -7.32
C GLU A 126 -20.91 -9.65 -7.64
N ARG A 127 -21.05 -8.65 -8.51
CA ARG A 127 -22.37 -8.18 -9.00
C ARG A 127 -23.07 -9.21 -9.89
N ASP A 128 -22.31 -9.85 -10.76
CA ASP A 128 -22.85 -10.79 -11.76
C ASP A 128 -23.05 -12.20 -11.17
N ARG A 129 -22.70 -12.42 -9.89
CA ARG A 129 -22.84 -13.74 -9.27
C ARG A 129 -24.30 -14.07 -8.97
N PRO A 130 -24.76 -15.30 -9.27
CA PRO A 130 -26.08 -15.74 -8.86
C PRO A 130 -26.17 -15.86 -7.34
N LEU A 131 -27.25 -15.32 -6.78
CA LEU A 131 -27.57 -15.42 -5.35
C LEU A 131 -27.92 -16.86 -4.98
N THR A 132 -27.34 -17.35 -3.88
CA THR A 132 -27.73 -18.65 -3.33
C THR A 132 -29.14 -18.68 -2.82
N GLU A 133 -29.68 -19.88 -2.65
CA GLU A 133 -31.00 -20.06 -2.06
C GLU A 133 -31.10 -19.51 -0.63
N ALA A 134 -30.01 -19.58 0.15
CA ALA A 134 -29.93 -18.93 1.46
C ALA A 134 -29.95 -17.40 1.36
N GLU A 135 -29.19 -16.81 0.43
CA GLU A 135 -29.19 -15.35 0.18
C GLU A 135 -30.55 -14.87 -0.37
N ARG A 136 -31.17 -15.63 -1.28
CA ARG A 136 -32.52 -15.39 -1.80
C ARG A 136 -33.59 -15.53 -0.71
N SER A 137 -33.42 -16.50 0.20
CA SER A 137 -34.31 -16.68 1.35
C SER A 137 -34.16 -15.54 2.35
N ALA A 138 -32.93 -15.11 2.62
CA ALA A 138 -32.65 -13.94 3.44
C ALA A 138 -33.23 -12.66 2.80
N GLU A 139 -33.10 -12.49 1.48
CA GLU A 139 -33.72 -11.37 0.76
C GLU A 139 -35.25 -11.36 0.86
N ARG A 140 -35.88 -12.53 0.76
CA ARG A 140 -37.33 -12.66 1.00
C ARG A 140 -37.70 -12.28 2.43
N ALA A 141 -37.01 -12.86 3.42
CA ALA A 141 -37.23 -12.51 4.83
C ALA A 141 -37.01 -11.01 5.11
N TRP A 142 -36.02 -10.38 4.48
CA TRP A 142 -35.81 -8.94 4.61
C TRP A 142 -36.86 -8.10 3.91
N ARG A 143 -37.39 -8.57 2.78
CA ARG A 143 -38.49 -7.91 2.07
C ARG A 143 -39.77 -7.95 2.90
N ASP A 144 -40.09 -9.10 3.47
CA ASP A 144 -41.24 -9.29 4.36
C ASP A 144 -41.10 -8.41 5.61
N LEU A 145 -39.88 -8.29 6.16
CA LEU A 145 -39.60 -7.44 7.31
C LEU A 145 -39.72 -5.94 6.98
N GLN A 146 -39.30 -5.50 5.79
CA GLN A 146 -39.49 -4.11 5.33
C GLN A 146 -40.96 -3.77 5.12
N GLU A 147 -41.75 -4.68 4.55
CA GLU A 147 -43.20 -4.51 4.41
C GLU A 147 -43.89 -4.41 5.79
N ALA A 148 -43.33 -5.06 6.82
CA ALA A 148 -43.73 -4.94 8.21
C ALA A 148 -43.15 -3.70 8.94
N GLY A 149 -42.45 -2.79 8.24
CA GLY A 149 -41.89 -1.55 8.79
C GLY A 149 -40.49 -1.67 9.40
N GLY A 150 -39.80 -2.80 9.20
CA GLY A 150 -38.42 -3.01 9.64
C GLY A 150 -37.38 -2.38 8.71
N VAL A 151 -36.23 -2.00 9.26
CA VAL A 151 -35.12 -1.37 8.49
C VAL A 151 -34.03 -2.40 8.22
N ARG A 152 -33.60 -2.52 6.96
CA ARG A 152 -32.49 -3.39 6.55
C ARG A 152 -31.13 -2.80 7.01
N PRO A 153 -30.27 -3.56 7.70
CA PRO A 153 -28.89 -3.15 7.92
C PRO A 153 -28.04 -3.40 6.66
N GLY A 154 -27.20 -2.44 6.25
CA GLY A 154 -26.07 -2.69 5.33
C GLY A 154 -26.39 -2.93 3.85
N GLY A 155 -27.27 -2.13 3.22
CA GLY A 155 -27.60 -2.22 1.78
C GLY A 155 -26.48 -1.87 0.78
N GLY A 156 -25.21 -2.10 1.11
CA GLY A 156 -24.08 -1.85 0.21
C GLY A 156 -22.68 -1.85 0.85
N THR A 157 -22.53 -2.39 2.07
CA THR A 157 -21.23 -2.45 2.76
C THR A 157 -20.98 -3.88 3.18
N ASP A 158 -19.91 -4.48 2.64
CA ASP A 158 -19.38 -5.74 3.14
C ASP A 158 -19.16 -5.60 4.64
N LEU A 159 -19.62 -6.57 5.43
CA LEU A 159 -19.37 -6.62 6.88
C LEU A 159 -17.87 -6.46 7.21
N GLN A 160 -16.99 -6.92 6.32
CA GLN A 160 -15.55 -6.71 6.41
C GLN A 160 -15.13 -5.24 6.26
N ASP A 161 -15.78 -4.46 5.41
CA ASP A 161 -15.55 -3.02 5.27
C ASP A 161 -16.06 -2.24 6.50
N GLU A 162 -17.15 -2.68 7.12
CA GLU A 162 -17.62 -2.10 8.39
C GLU A 162 -16.69 -2.45 9.55
N LEU A 163 -16.19 -3.69 9.61
CA LEU A 163 -15.17 -4.10 10.57
C LEU A 163 -13.86 -3.33 10.37
N LEU A 164 -13.36 -3.21 9.13
CA LEU A 164 -12.18 -2.42 8.80
C LEU A 164 -12.36 -0.94 9.15
N LYS A 165 -13.53 -0.34 8.87
CA LYS A 165 -13.84 1.02 9.31
C LYS A 165 -13.85 1.14 10.83
N SER A 166 -14.41 0.16 11.54
CA SER A 166 -14.43 0.16 13.01
C SER A 166 -13.02 0.05 13.62
N ASP A 167 -12.14 -0.73 13.00
CA ASP A 167 -10.74 -0.86 13.42
C ASP A 167 -9.93 0.42 13.10
N LEU A 168 -10.16 1.05 11.95
CA LEU A 168 -9.55 2.33 11.59
C LEU A 168 -10.04 3.46 12.51
N ASP A 169 -11.33 3.50 12.85
CA ASP A 169 -11.88 4.46 13.80
C ASP A 169 -11.33 4.26 15.21
N ARG A 170 -11.11 3.01 15.62
CA ARG A 170 -10.48 2.67 16.90
C ARG A 170 -9.02 3.13 16.94
N THR A 171 -8.23 2.81 15.93
CA THR A 171 -6.82 3.22 15.84
C THR A 171 -6.66 4.74 15.75
N ALA A 172 -7.55 5.44 15.05
CA ALA A 172 -7.58 6.90 15.02
C ALA A 172 -7.86 7.52 16.40
N ARG A 173 -8.79 6.93 17.18
CA ARG A 173 -9.08 7.36 18.56
C ARG A 173 -7.92 7.09 19.51
N GLU A 174 -7.27 5.93 19.39
CA GLU A 174 -6.09 5.57 20.18
C GLU A 174 -4.91 6.51 19.88
N ALA A 175 -4.66 6.84 18.60
CA ALA A 175 -3.65 7.81 18.21
C ALA A 175 -3.94 9.23 18.72
N ALA A 176 -5.20 9.66 18.71
CA ALA A 176 -5.61 10.96 19.26
C ALA A 176 -5.44 11.01 20.79
N ALA A 177 -5.80 9.94 21.50
CA ALA A 177 -5.59 9.82 22.94
C ALA A 177 -4.09 9.84 23.30
N ASP A 178 -3.25 9.16 22.51
CA ASP A 178 -1.80 9.18 22.69
C ASP A 178 -1.19 10.56 22.48
N GLN A 179 -1.69 11.33 21.51
CA GLN A 179 -1.27 12.72 21.31
C GLN A 179 -1.64 13.60 22.50
N GLN A 180 -2.87 13.49 23.01
CA GLN A 180 -3.32 14.22 24.20
C GLN A 180 -2.50 13.85 25.44
N LEU A 181 -2.18 12.56 25.63
CA LEU A 181 -1.32 12.10 26.71
C LEU A 181 0.11 12.66 26.59
N ARG A 182 0.66 12.74 25.38
CA ARG A 182 1.99 13.34 25.15
C ARG A 182 2.00 14.83 25.44
N GLU A 183 0.94 15.56 25.06
CA GLU A 183 0.80 16.98 25.37
C GLU A 183 0.66 17.23 26.87
N LEU A 184 -0.14 16.42 27.57
CA LEU A 184 -0.27 16.48 29.03
C LEU A 184 1.06 16.16 29.73
N LYS A 185 1.76 15.11 29.31
CA LYS A 185 3.10 14.77 29.82
C LYS A 185 4.12 15.90 29.57
N LYS A 186 4.03 16.59 28.44
CA LYS A 186 4.90 17.75 28.12
C LYS A 186 4.58 18.96 29.00
N LYS A 187 3.30 19.19 29.34
CA LYS A 187 2.89 20.24 30.29
C LYS A 187 3.33 19.92 31.71
N MET A 188 3.15 18.68 32.17
CA MET A 188 3.53 18.23 33.51
C MET A 188 5.05 18.16 33.76
N LYS A 189 5.87 18.08 32.70
CA LYS A 189 7.35 18.11 32.81
C LYS A 189 7.92 19.53 32.75
N LYS A 190 7.07 20.54 32.56
CA LYS A 190 7.46 21.95 32.43
C LYS A 190 7.13 22.78 33.68
N ASP A 191 6.46 22.17 34.65
CA ASP A 191 6.31 22.63 36.04
C ASP A 191 7.28 21.84 36.95
#